data_AF-A0A1A8Y412-F1
#
_entry.id   AF-A0A1A8Y412-F1
#
_cell.length_a   1.000
_cell.length_b   1.000
_cell.length_c   1.000
_cell.angle_alpha   90.00
_cell.angle_beta   90.00
_cell.angle_gamma   90.00
#
_symmetry.space_group_name_H-M   'P 1'
#
loop_
_entity.id
_entity.type
_entity.pdbx_description
1 polymer ?
#
loop_
_entity_poly.entity_id
_entity_poly.type
_entity_poly.pdbx_seq_one_letter_code
_entity_poly.pdbx_strand_id
1 'polypeptide(L)' 'MKLQIPADRFRCHYVKAKVTVLRRTDGTLAILHGPRTLADYDKTGKGLASNLKAAA' A
#
# COMPACT_ATOMS: atom_id res chain seq x y z
N MET A 1 -3.10 -1.25 -15.19
CA MET A 1 -3.25 -1.39 -13.72
C MET A 1 -2.38 -0.34 -13.04
N LYS A 2 -2.90 0.49 -12.14
CA LYS A 2 -2.16 1.59 -11.49
C LYS A 2 -2.18 1.39 -9.98
N LEU A 3 -1.02 1.13 -9.39
CA LEU A 3 -0.85 1.01 -7.94
C LEU A 3 -0.28 2.33 -7.40
N GLN A 4 -0.99 2.98 -6.48
CA GLN A 4 -0.59 4.28 -5.90
C GLN A 4 -0.59 4.21 -4.38
N ILE A 5 0.50 4.64 -3.77
CA ILE A 5 0.57 4.80 -2.31
C ILE A 5 -0.49 5.85 -1.92
N PRO A 6 -1.40 5.54 -1.00
CA PRO A 6 -2.46 6.46 -0.59
C PRO A 6 -1.86 7.71 0.05
N ALA A 7 -2.54 8.83 -0.13
CA ALA A 7 -2.18 10.06 0.54
C ALA A 7 -2.37 9.91 2.05
N ASP A 8 -1.36 10.28 2.83
CA ASP A 8 -1.48 10.38 4.28
C ASP A 8 -2.28 11.64 4.66
N ARG A 9 -2.98 11.59 5.79
CA ARG A 9 -3.71 12.75 6.36
C ARG A 9 -2.75 13.77 6.98
N PHE A 10 -1.53 13.34 7.33
CA PHE A 10 -0.51 14.20 7.91
C PHE A 10 0.51 14.64 6.88
N ARG A 11 1.25 15.71 7.22
CA ARG A 11 2.29 16.26 6.35
C ARG A 11 3.55 15.40 6.42
N CYS A 12 3.52 14.25 5.75
CA CYS A 12 4.66 13.35 5.68
C CYS A 12 5.72 13.88 4.69
N HIS A 13 6.99 13.68 5.03
CA HIS A 13 8.08 13.80 4.07
C HIS A 13 8.10 12.56 3.17
N TYR A 14 7.80 12.76 1.89
CA TYR A 14 7.89 11.70 0.90
C TYR A 14 9.30 11.66 0.31
N VAL A 15 9.88 10.46 0.29
CA VAL A 15 11.19 10.18 -0.30
C VAL A 15 11.03 9.16 -1.43
N LYS A 16 11.95 9.20 -2.40
CA LYS A 16 12.05 8.12 -3.39
C LYS A 16 12.65 6.89 -2.72
N ALA A 17 11.95 5.77 -2.79
CA ALA A 17 12.41 4.49 -2.24
C ALA A 17 12.09 3.36 -3.22
N LYS A 18 12.89 2.28 -3.16
CA LYS A 18 12.53 1.02 -3.82
C LYS A 18 11.49 0.29 -2.96
N VAL A 19 10.44 -0.18 -3.60
CA VAL A 19 9.36 -0.94 -2.96
C VAL A 19 9.22 -2.30 -3.63
N THR A 20 8.65 -3.26 -2.90
CA THR A 20 8.31 -4.58 -3.45
C THR A 20 6.81 -4.64 -3.70
N VAL A 21 6.42 -5.14 -4.87
CA VAL A 21 5.02 -5.47 -5.17
C VAL A 21 4.84 -6.97 -4.99
N LEU A 22 4.08 -7.37 -3.97
CA LEU A 22 3.76 -8.77 -3.70
C LEU A 22 2.41 -9.10 -4.34
N ARG A 23 2.36 -10.18 -5.13
CA ARG A 23 1.11 -10.79 -5.60
C ARG A 23 0.82 -12.04 -4.79
N ARG A 24 -0.35 -12.11 -4.17
CA ARG A 24 -0.81 -13.27 -3.39
C ARG A 24 -1.47 -14.31 -4.30
N THR A 25 -1.70 -15.52 -3.78
CA THR A 25 -2.32 -16.64 -4.51
C THR A 25 -3.75 -16.35 -4.93
N ASP A 26 -4.48 -15.57 -4.12
CA ASP A 26 -5.80 -15.04 -4.45
C ASP A 26 -5.77 -13.91 -5.49
N GLY A 27 -4.60 -13.55 -6.02
CA GLY A 27 -4.41 -12.52 -7.02
C GLY A 27 -4.47 -11.08 -6.49
N THR A 28 -4.69 -10.86 -5.20
CA THR A 28 -4.54 -9.53 -4.59
C THR A 28 -3.09 -9.07 -4.62
N LEU A 29 -2.89 -7.75 -4.50
CA LEU A 29 -1.59 -7.12 -4.61
C LEU A 29 -1.31 -6.28 -3.37
N ALA A 30 -0.05 -6.21 -2.97
CA ALA A 30 0.40 -5.35 -1.87
C ALA A 30 1.67 -4.59 -2.26
N ILE A 31 1.75 -3.31 -1.88
CA ILE A 31 3.00 -2.54 -1.90
C ILE A 31 3.65 -2.65 -0.52
N LEU A 32 4.88 -3.14 -0.49
CA LEU A 32 5.69 -3.33 0.71
C LEU A 32 6.92 -2.43 0.70
N HIS A 33 7.27 -1.90 1.86
CA HIS A 33 8.55 -1.27 2.13
C HIS A 33 9.17 -1.92 3.37
N GLY A 34 10.09 -2.86 3.16
CA GLY A 34 10.57 -3.74 4.21
C GLY A 34 9.43 -4.54 4.85
N PRO A 35 9.34 -4.61 6.19
CA PRO A 35 8.26 -5.34 6.87
C PRO A 35 6.90 -4.61 6.85
N ARG A 36 6.85 -3.35 6.39
CA ARG A 36 5.63 -2.52 6.41
C ARG A 36 4.85 -2.66 5.10
N THR A 37 3.55 -2.90 5.22
CA THR A 37 2.60 -2.78 4.10
C THR A 37 2.16 -1.32 3.95
N LEU A 38 2.34 -0.75 2.76
CA LEU A 38 1.95 0.62 2.44
C LEU A 38 0.52 0.70 1.89
N ALA A 39 0.11 -0.27 1.07
CA ALA A 39 -1.23 -0.35 0.52
C ALA A 39 -1.54 -1.77 0.00
N ASP A 40 -2.81 -2.17 0.09
CA ASP A 40 -3.34 -3.39 -0.51
C ASP A 40 -4.28 -3.04 -1.67
N TYR A 41 -4.34 -3.92 -2.66
CA TYR A 41 -5.19 -3.79 -3.83
C TYR A 41 -5.83 -5.12 -4.19
N ASP A 42 -6.98 -5.04 -4.85
CA ASP A 42 -7.59 -6.20 -5.47
C ASP A 42 -6.82 -6.65 -6.73
N LYS A 43 -7.32 -7.73 -7.35
CA LYS A 43 -6.78 -8.32 -8.58
C LYS A 43 -6.71 -7.34 -9.76
N THR A 44 -7.51 -6.29 -9.73
CA THR A 44 -7.61 -5.26 -10.79
C THR A 44 -6.74 -4.03 -10.48
N GLY A 45 -6.11 -4.01 -9.31
CA GLY A 45 -5.32 -2.88 -8.82
C GLY A 45 -6.14 -1.76 -8.19
N LYS A 46 -7.39 -2.03 -7.80
CA LYS A 46 -8.22 -1.09 -7.03
C LYS A 46 -7.80 -1.16 -5.56
N GLY A 47 -7.53 0.00 -4.96
CA GLY A 47 -7.12 0.07 -3.56
C GLY A 47 -8.16 -0.55 -2.64
N LEU A 48 -7.73 -1.49 -1.80
CA LEU A 48 -8.51 -1.99 -0.68
C LEU A 48 -8.39 -0.96 0.44
N ALA A 49 -9.52 -0.51 0.98
CA ALA A 49 -9.52 0.47 2.05
C ALA A 49 -8.76 -0.11 3.26
N SER A 50 -7.57 0.42 3.52
CA SER A 50 -6.83 0.13 4.73
C SER A 50 -7.53 0.85 5.88
N ASN A 51 -8.21 0.08 6.73
CA ASN A 51 -8.67 0.55 8.03
C ASN A 51 -7.44 0.88 8.89
N LEU A 52 -6.83 2.04 8.66
CA LEU A 52 -5.78 2.61 9.50
C LEU A 52 -6.38 2.84 10.89
N LYS A 53 -6.21 1.85 11.79
CA LYS A 53 -6.42 2.09 13.22
C LYS A 53 -5.39 3.12 13.66
N ALA A 54 -5.88 4.28 14.11
CA ALA A 54 -5.07 5.24 14.86
C ALA A 54 -4.50 4.51 16.09
N ALA A 55 -3.18 4.52 16.25
CA ALA A 55 -2.55 4.16 17.51
C ALA A 55 -2.76 5.33 18.50
N ALA A 56 -3.13 4.96 19.73
CA ALA A 56 -3.50 5.83 20.85
C ALA A 56 -2.32 6.64 21.42
#